data_AF-A0A8B7P596-F1
#
_entry.id   AF-A0A8B7P596-F1
#
_cell.length_a   1.000
_cell.length_b   1.000
_cell.length_c   1.000
_cell.angle_alpha   90.00
_cell.angle_beta   90.00
_cell.angle_gamma   90.00
#
_symmetry.space_group_name_H-M   'P 1'
#
loop_
_entity.id
_entity.type
_entity.pdbx_description
1 polymer ?
#
loop_
_entity_poly.entity_id
_entity_poly.type
_entity_poly.pdbx_seq_one_letter_code
_entity_poly.pdbx_strand_id
1 'polypeptide(L)'
;MHAGMPRASESPETFVLQTNLQTNLFSTCAAEANSVPGSLYSIELGTSEFVQLTSSSTQNITWVVKSGVKSTIDCAQATLDAGKLMFKYSGSTCKVATKGVYDPSKPSCAGETVYVLSNTTTACFTSLGAFLNGETITTDGNCTSSCAAGSVVGGGGTVLTNLQEETLQCCTNTKNPCVHFCVRPICTGAACGTHFRKEYFCDAVTVCAYHGLLLAEVDTPAKLSDILDIISQGDSAVLQFWVNVRKSNGAWVHVPSNTPVTAGEWATPPVDGECAYVDRNANNQLKTAPCNGEKRVFPCVPTNSLPVC
;
A
#
# COMPACT_ATOMS: atom_id res chain seq x y z
N MET A 1 28.14 13.73 -24.84
CA MET A 1 27.05 12.79 -25.15
C MET A 1 26.26 12.57 -23.87
N HIS A 2 25.14 13.27 -23.70
CA HIS A 2 24.22 13.04 -22.58
C HIS A 2 23.23 11.97 -23.02
N ALA A 3 23.27 10.80 -22.36
CA ALA A 3 22.30 9.74 -22.60
C ALA A 3 20.95 10.19 -22.02
N GLY A 4 19.99 10.49 -22.91
CA GLY A 4 18.61 10.72 -22.52
C GLY A 4 18.00 9.44 -21.97
N MET A 5 17.42 9.52 -20.78
CA MET A 5 16.60 8.45 -20.22
C MET A 5 15.41 8.14 -21.15
N PRO A 6 15.02 6.87 -21.36
CA PRO A 6 13.85 6.56 -22.17
C PRO A 6 12.58 6.97 -21.42
N ARG A 7 11.87 7.99 -21.90
CA ARG A 7 10.56 8.40 -21.37
C ARG A 7 9.45 7.62 -22.07
N ALA A 8 8.65 6.88 -21.30
CA ALA A 8 7.45 6.21 -21.80
C ALA A 8 6.33 7.25 -22.01
N SER A 9 5.84 7.35 -23.25
CA SER A 9 4.69 8.14 -23.73
C SER A 9 4.34 9.43 -22.95
N GLU A 10 5.25 10.40 -22.92
CA GLU A 10 4.90 11.76 -22.52
C GLU A 10 4.29 12.50 -23.71
N SER A 11 3.13 13.14 -23.52
CA SER A 11 2.58 14.05 -24.52
C SER A 11 3.23 15.42 -24.34
N PRO A 12 3.99 15.94 -25.31
CA PRO A 12 4.55 17.28 -25.20
C PRO A 12 3.42 18.31 -25.17
N GLU A 13 3.49 19.24 -24.23
CA GLU A 13 2.62 20.42 -24.18
C GLU A 13 3.37 21.65 -24.71
N THR A 14 2.63 22.57 -25.32
CA THR A 14 3.15 23.83 -25.83
C THR A 14 2.89 24.93 -24.80
N PHE A 15 3.96 25.52 -24.28
CA PHE A 15 3.88 26.60 -23.28
C PHE A 15 4.30 27.93 -23.92
N VAL A 16 3.57 29.01 -23.61
CA VAL A 16 3.95 30.36 -24.02
C VAL A 16 4.80 30.99 -22.92
N LEU A 17 6.06 31.28 -23.21
CA LEU A 17 6.95 32.02 -22.32
C LEU A 17 6.57 33.50 -22.36
N GLN A 18 6.13 34.06 -21.23
CA GLN A 18 6.03 35.51 -21.09
C GLN A 18 7.44 36.10 -20.99
N THR A 19 7.89 36.72 -22.07
CA THR A 19 9.17 37.44 -22.10
C THR A 19 8.91 38.94 -22.18
N ASN A 20 9.67 39.75 -21.42
CA ASN A 20 9.64 41.22 -21.51
C ASN A 20 10.40 41.74 -22.75
N LEU A 21 10.65 40.88 -23.74
CA LEU A 21 11.43 41.20 -24.92
C LEU A 21 10.51 41.81 -25.99
N GLN A 22 10.66 43.11 -26.24
CA GLN A 22 10.11 43.75 -27.43
C GLN A 22 10.84 43.18 -28.66
N THR A 23 10.14 42.37 -29.45
CA THR A 23 10.68 41.84 -30.72
C THR A 23 10.03 42.58 -31.90
N ASN A 24 10.84 42.92 -32.92
CA ASN A 24 10.37 43.57 -34.16
C ASN A 24 9.86 42.55 -35.20
N LEU A 25 9.59 41.30 -34.81
CA LEU A 25 9.04 40.29 -35.70
C LEU A 25 7.52 40.46 -35.81
N PHE A 26 6.97 40.21 -37.01
CA PHE A 26 5.53 40.22 -37.26
C PHE A 26 4.81 39.41 -36.16
N SER A 27 3.72 39.97 -35.62
CA SER A 27 2.97 39.43 -34.46
C SER A 27 2.68 37.92 -34.52
N THR A 28 2.56 37.35 -35.72
CA THR A 28 2.40 35.91 -35.99
C THR A 28 3.60 35.05 -35.60
N CYS A 29 4.84 35.53 -35.76
CA CYS A 29 6.05 34.77 -35.40
C CYS A 29 6.38 34.84 -33.90
N ALA A 30 5.87 35.84 -33.19
CA ALA A 30 6.15 36.01 -31.76
C ALA A 30 5.52 34.90 -30.91
N ALA A 31 4.34 34.38 -31.30
CA ALA A 31 3.69 33.29 -30.58
C ALA A 31 4.47 31.97 -30.71
N GLU A 32 4.95 31.65 -31.92
CA GLU A 32 5.73 30.43 -32.19
C GLU A 32 7.13 30.52 -31.57
N ALA A 33 7.80 31.68 -31.66
CA ALA A 33 9.13 31.88 -31.09
C ALA A 33 9.15 31.85 -29.55
N ASN A 34 8.05 32.22 -28.90
CA ASN A 34 7.89 32.11 -27.45
C ASN A 34 7.27 30.78 -27.01
N SER A 35 7.10 29.82 -27.93
CA SER A 35 6.54 28.51 -27.62
C SER A 35 7.63 27.45 -27.52
N VAL A 36 7.66 26.70 -26.41
CA VAL A 36 8.60 25.59 -26.23
C VAL A 36 7.82 24.31 -25.97
N PRO A 37 8.06 23.23 -26.76
CA PRO A 37 7.54 21.92 -26.46
C PRO A 37 8.33 21.31 -25.30
N GLY A 38 7.64 20.83 -24.27
CA GLY A 38 8.27 20.19 -23.13
C GLY A 38 7.27 19.41 -22.30
N SER A 39 7.77 18.76 -21.24
CA SER A 39 6.93 18.19 -20.19
C SER A 39 7.33 18.81 -18.85
N LEU A 40 6.32 19.06 -18.02
CA LEU A 40 6.52 19.64 -16.69
C LEU A 40 7.05 18.56 -15.75
N TYR A 41 8.23 18.79 -15.18
CA TYR A 41 8.77 17.88 -14.16
C TYR A 41 8.11 18.12 -12.80
N SER A 42 7.81 19.37 -12.46
CA SER A 42 7.05 19.74 -11.28
C SER A 42 6.04 20.85 -11.57
N ILE A 43 4.98 20.90 -10.76
CA ILE A 43 3.88 21.86 -10.87
C ILE A 43 3.57 22.39 -9.47
N GLU A 44 3.92 23.64 -9.23
CA GLU A 44 3.60 24.33 -7.99
C GLU A 44 2.26 25.07 -8.12
N LEU A 45 1.33 24.78 -7.21
CA LEU A 45 0.02 25.42 -7.09
C LEU A 45 -0.16 25.91 -5.65
N GLY A 46 0.14 27.18 -5.39
CA GLY A 46 0.11 27.75 -4.05
C GLY A 46 1.17 27.13 -3.15
N THR A 47 0.76 26.43 -2.09
CA THR A 47 1.67 25.69 -1.18
C THR A 47 1.79 24.20 -1.52
N SER A 48 1.15 23.76 -2.61
CA SER A 48 1.14 22.37 -3.07
C SER A 48 2.07 22.23 -4.26
N GLU A 49 2.85 21.16 -4.31
CA GLU A 49 3.71 20.83 -5.45
C GLU A 49 3.38 19.42 -5.91
N PHE A 50 3.14 19.23 -7.20
CA PHE A 50 3.13 17.91 -7.82
C PHE A 50 4.45 17.67 -8.54
N VAL A 51 5.07 16.52 -8.29
CA VAL A 51 6.25 16.04 -8.99
C VAL A 51 5.88 14.90 -9.93
N GLN A 52 6.44 14.96 -11.12
CA GLN A 52 6.35 13.90 -12.11
C GLN A 52 7.21 12.72 -11.66
N LEU A 53 6.64 11.53 -11.69
CA LEU A 53 7.37 10.30 -11.44
C LEU A 53 6.88 9.18 -12.35
N THR A 54 7.81 8.30 -12.69
CA THR A 54 7.51 7.03 -13.35
C THR A 54 7.51 5.95 -12.28
N SER A 55 6.48 5.12 -12.22
CA SER A 55 6.39 4.01 -11.28
C SER A 55 6.21 2.69 -12.01
N SER A 56 6.98 1.67 -11.61
CA SER A 56 6.82 0.28 -12.04
C SER A 56 5.88 -0.51 -11.13
N SER A 57 5.19 0.17 -10.21
CA SER A 57 4.28 -0.48 -9.26
C SER A 57 3.12 -1.16 -10.00
N THR A 58 2.82 -2.40 -9.62
CA THR A 58 1.63 -3.14 -10.07
C THR A 58 0.40 -2.82 -9.22
N GLN A 59 0.43 -1.73 -8.44
CA GLN A 59 -0.66 -1.35 -7.57
C GLN A 59 -1.94 -1.07 -8.36
N ASN A 60 -3.06 -1.56 -7.85
CA ASN A 60 -4.37 -1.25 -8.38
C ASN A 60 -4.77 0.19 -8.02
N ILE A 61 -4.51 1.13 -8.93
CA ILE A 61 -4.98 2.51 -8.84
C ILE A 61 -6.35 2.64 -9.48
N THR A 62 -7.31 3.24 -8.76
CA THR A 62 -8.62 3.55 -9.32
C THR A 62 -8.63 4.96 -9.89
N TRP A 63 -8.74 5.07 -11.21
CA TRP A 63 -8.72 6.34 -11.93
C TRP A 63 -10.13 6.82 -12.28
N VAL A 64 -10.39 8.12 -12.12
CA VAL A 64 -11.60 8.77 -12.64
C VAL A 64 -11.23 9.87 -13.62
N VAL A 65 -11.91 9.91 -14.77
CA VAL A 65 -11.72 10.95 -15.77
C VAL A 65 -12.34 12.26 -15.29
N LYS A 66 -11.59 13.36 -15.41
CA LYS A 66 -12.08 14.72 -15.17
C LYS A 66 -12.30 15.44 -16.50
N SER A 67 -13.53 15.91 -16.71
CA SER A 67 -13.93 16.68 -17.89
C SER A 67 -13.57 18.15 -17.75
N GLY A 68 -13.43 18.86 -18.88
CA GLY A 68 -13.24 20.31 -18.91
C GLY A 68 -11.81 20.80 -18.64
N VAL A 69 -10.86 19.87 -18.47
CA VAL A 69 -9.44 20.13 -18.25
C VAL A 69 -8.72 20.29 -19.60
N LYS A 70 -7.91 21.34 -19.77
CA LYS A 70 -7.25 21.66 -21.05
C LYS A 70 -5.73 21.59 -21.02
N SER A 71 -5.13 21.44 -19.84
CA SER A 71 -3.69 21.38 -19.64
C SER A 71 -3.32 20.51 -18.44
N THR A 72 -2.05 20.13 -18.32
CA THR A 72 -1.51 19.46 -17.13
C THR A 72 -1.73 20.30 -15.86
N ILE A 73 -1.61 21.63 -15.94
CA ILE A 73 -1.82 22.55 -14.81
C ILE A 73 -3.29 22.55 -14.37
N ASP A 74 -4.23 22.61 -15.32
CA ASP A 74 -5.67 22.49 -15.02
C ASP A 74 -5.99 21.13 -14.36
N CYS A 75 -5.31 20.06 -14.77
CA CYS A 75 -5.47 18.73 -14.19
C CYS A 75 -4.95 18.68 -12.75
N ALA A 76 -3.81 19.31 -12.48
CA ALA A 76 -3.26 19.47 -11.14
C ALA A 76 -4.22 20.25 -10.22
N GLN A 77 -4.80 21.36 -10.71
CA GLN A 77 -5.78 22.13 -9.94
C GLN A 77 -7.04 21.31 -9.65
N ALA A 78 -7.60 20.64 -10.67
CA ALA A 78 -8.78 19.77 -10.49
C ALA A 78 -8.52 18.60 -9.52
N THR A 79 -7.25 18.19 -9.37
CA THR A 79 -6.82 17.15 -8.43
C THR A 79 -6.82 17.69 -6.99
N LEU A 80 -6.28 18.89 -6.77
CA LEU A 80 -6.32 19.56 -5.47
C LEU A 80 -7.74 19.89 -5.03
N ASP A 81 -8.56 20.41 -5.94
CA ASP A 81 -9.97 20.75 -5.66
C ASP A 81 -10.77 19.49 -5.26
N ALA A 82 -10.38 18.32 -5.77
CA ALA A 82 -10.96 17.04 -5.41
C ALA A 82 -10.37 16.42 -4.14
N GLY A 83 -9.40 17.07 -3.49
CA GLY A 83 -8.68 16.55 -2.32
C GLY A 83 -7.89 15.28 -2.62
N LYS A 84 -7.39 15.14 -3.85
CA LYS A 84 -6.63 13.97 -4.31
C LYS A 84 -5.15 14.30 -4.45
N LEU A 85 -4.31 13.26 -4.42
CA LEU A 85 -2.85 13.43 -4.34
C LEU A 85 -2.11 13.03 -5.62
N MET A 86 -2.80 12.45 -6.60
CA MET A 86 -2.17 11.93 -7.80
C MET A 86 -3.08 12.05 -9.02
N PHE A 87 -2.48 12.39 -10.14
CA PHE A 87 -3.15 12.47 -11.43
C PHE A 87 -2.23 12.05 -12.57
N LYS A 88 -2.82 11.83 -13.74
CA LYS A 88 -2.10 11.74 -15.01
C LYS A 88 -2.85 12.52 -16.08
N TYR A 89 -2.09 13.13 -16.97
CA TYR A 89 -2.61 13.90 -18.08
C TYR A 89 -2.00 13.43 -19.39
N SER A 90 -2.85 13.21 -20.41
CA SER A 90 -2.43 12.78 -21.74
C SER A 90 -3.05 13.68 -22.81
N GLY A 91 -2.54 14.91 -22.95
CA GLY A 91 -2.83 15.89 -24.01
C GLY A 91 -4.27 16.43 -24.12
N SER A 92 -5.25 15.69 -23.61
CA SER A 92 -6.68 16.00 -23.65
C SER A 92 -7.48 15.29 -22.56
N THR A 93 -6.89 14.29 -21.90
CA THR A 93 -7.57 13.48 -20.87
C THR A 93 -6.84 13.63 -19.55
N CYS A 94 -7.54 14.21 -18.57
CA CYS A 94 -7.13 14.24 -17.18
C CYS A 94 -7.74 13.05 -16.43
N LYS A 95 -6.92 12.24 -15.76
CA LYS A 95 -7.38 11.18 -14.85
C LYS A 95 -6.83 11.44 -13.46
N VAL A 96 -7.71 11.48 -12.49
CA VAL A 96 -7.37 11.68 -11.07
C VAL A 96 -7.49 10.36 -10.33
N ALA A 97 -6.49 10.05 -9.51
CA ALA A 97 -6.51 8.86 -8.67
C ALA A 97 -7.52 9.06 -7.53
N THR A 98 -8.52 8.19 -7.47
CA THR A 98 -9.56 8.22 -6.45
C THR A 98 -9.29 7.28 -5.29
N LYS A 99 -8.53 6.21 -5.56
CA LYS A 99 -7.99 5.27 -4.59
C LYS A 99 -6.54 4.92 -4.95
N GLY A 100 -5.67 4.94 -3.95
CA GLY A 100 -4.25 4.63 -4.11
C GLY A 100 -3.41 5.82 -4.58
N VAL A 101 -2.15 5.87 -4.15
CA VAL A 101 -1.13 6.83 -4.57
C VAL A 101 0.24 6.15 -4.67
N TYR A 102 1.10 6.60 -5.58
CA TYR A 102 2.48 6.12 -5.65
C TYR A 102 3.39 6.85 -4.66
N ASP A 103 4.42 6.16 -4.18
CA ASP A 103 5.44 6.72 -3.32
C ASP A 103 6.43 7.58 -4.14
N PRO A 104 6.44 8.91 -3.95
CA PRO A 104 7.37 9.78 -4.69
C PRO A 104 8.83 9.52 -4.32
N SER A 105 9.12 8.86 -3.19
CA SER A 105 10.48 8.46 -2.81
C SER A 105 10.99 7.20 -3.51
N LYS A 106 10.13 6.48 -4.25
CA LYS A 106 10.46 5.23 -4.95
C LYS A 106 10.19 5.32 -6.46
N PRO A 107 10.84 6.25 -7.18
CA PRO A 107 10.70 6.33 -8.63
C PRO A 107 11.30 5.09 -9.32
N SER A 108 10.80 4.80 -10.52
CA SER A 108 11.27 3.71 -11.37
C SER A 108 11.60 4.22 -12.77
N CYS A 109 12.53 3.54 -13.43
CA CYS A 109 12.90 3.84 -14.82
C CYS A 109 11.92 3.25 -15.84
N ALA A 110 10.98 2.41 -15.41
CA ALA A 110 9.99 1.77 -16.28
C ALA A 110 8.60 1.84 -15.66
N GLY A 111 7.56 1.90 -16.51
CA GLY A 111 6.17 1.87 -16.08
C GLY A 111 5.39 3.12 -16.46
N GLU A 112 4.40 3.47 -15.63
CA GLU A 112 3.49 4.57 -15.90
C GLU A 112 4.02 5.89 -15.31
N THR A 113 3.96 6.96 -16.12
CA THR A 113 4.28 8.33 -15.67
C THR A 113 3.04 9.02 -15.15
N VAL A 114 3.14 9.55 -13.93
CA VAL A 114 2.07 10.26 -13.22
C VAL A 114 2.64 11.49 -12.51
N TYR A 115 1.76 12.35 -12.01
CA TYR A 115 2.08 13.45 -11.12
C TYR A 115 1.56 13.14 -9.72
N VAL A 116 2.44 13.21 -8.72
CA VAL A 116 2.09 12.97 -7.31
C VAL A 116 2.46 14.18 -6.47
N LEU A 117 1.60 14.52 -5.52
CA LEU A 117 1.84 15.60 -4.56
C LEU A 117 3.12 15.31 -3.76
N SER A 118 4.09 16.22 -3.71
CA SER A 118 5.40 16.01 -3.06
C SER A 118 5.27 15.88 -1.54
N ASN A 119 4.31 16.59 -0.94
CA ASN A 119 4.03 16.53 0.49
C ASN A 119 2.70 15.80 0.77
N THR A 120 2.80 14.52 1.09
CA THR A 120 1.68 13.59 1.31
C THR A 120 1.48 13.30 2.81
N THR A 121 1.50 14.33 3.65
CA THR A 121 1.21 14.22 5.10
C THR A 121 -0.11 13.50 5.44
N THR A 122 -1.03 13.36 4.47
CA THR A 122 -2.31 12.65 4.61
C THR A 122 -2.30 11.21 4.09
N ALA A 123 -1.19 10.72 3.54
CA ALA A 123 -1.06 9.37 3.01
C ALA A 123 -0.11 8.51 3.86
N CYS A 124 -0.41 7.22 3.91
CA CYS A 124 0.49 6.19 4.43
C CYS A 124 1.11 5.45 3.26
N PHE A 125 2.44 5.38 3.20
CA PHE A 125 3.13 4.57 2.21
C PHE A 125 3.34 3.16 2.74
N THR A 126 2.78 2.17 2.04
CA THR A 126 3.04 0.75 2.27
C THR A 126 3.62 0.15 0.99
N SER A 127 4.08 -1.08 1.04
CA SER A 127 4.56 -1.79 -0.16
C SER A 127 3.43 -2.46 -0.95
N LEU A 128 2.19 -2.47 -0.43
CA LEU A 128 0.97 -2.58 -1.24
C LEU A 128 0.63 -1.25 -1.95
N GLY A 129 1.49 -0.24 -1.77
CA GLY A 129 1.38 1.12 -2.27
C GLY A 129 0.82 2.08 -1.22
N ALA A 130 0.51 3.31 -1.61
CA ALA A 130 0.08 4.30 -0.64
C ALA A 130 -1.44 4.48 -0.63
N PHE A 131 -1.95 4.76 0.57
CA PHE A 131 -3.37 4.89 0.86
C PHE A 131 -3.63 6.22 1.57
N LEU A 132 -4.75 6.85 1.24
CA LEU A 132 -5.23 8.02 1.99
C LEU A 132 -5.82 7.61 3.33
N ASN A 133 -5.88 8.54 4.28
CA ASN A 133 -6.67 8.33 5.49
C ASN A 133 -8.12 7.93 5.16
N GLY A 134 -8.60 6.84 5.75
CA GLY A 134 -9.93 6.26 5.54
C GLY A 134 -10.08 5.33 4.32
N GLU A 135 -9.06 5.14 3.49
CA GLU A 135 -9.14 4.22 2.34
C GLU A 135 -9.05 2.76 2.75
N THR A 136 -9.76 1.86 2.07
CA THR A 136 -9.62 0.45 2.41
C THR A 136 -8.29 -0.14 1.97
N ILE A 137 -7.51 -0.65 2.93
CA ILE A 137 -6.27 -1.42 2.74
C ILE A 137 -6.59 -2.82 2.20
N THR A 138 -7.64 -3.46 2.70
CA THR A 138 -8.14 -4.74 2.20
C THR A 138 -9.05 -4.58 0.99
N THR A 139 -9.14 -5.60 0.15
CA THR A 139 -10.01 -5.61 -1.05
C THR A 139 -11.50 -5.67 -0.70
N ASP A 140 -11.85 -6.08 0.52
CA ASP A 140 -13.22 -6.33 0.98
C ASP A 140 -13.89 -5.12 1.67
N GLY A 141 -13.24 -3.96 1.73
CA GLY A 141 -13.84 -2.72 2.25
C GLY A 141 -13.64 -2.46 3.74
N ASN A 142 -13.13 -3.43 4.52
CA ASN A 142 -13.39 -3.44 5.96
C ASN A 142 -12.19 -3.16 6.89
N CYS A 143 -10.96 -3.14 6.40
CA CYS A 143 -9.85 -2.53 7.14
C CYS A 143 -9.44 -1.25 6.41
N THR A 144 -9.68 -0.10 7.03
CA THR A 144 -9.31 1.21 6.47
C THR A 144 -7.94 1.64 6.97
N SER A 145 -7.14 2.27 6.10
CA SER A 145 -5.95 3.00 6.49
C SER A 145 -6.35 4.14 7.40
N SER A 146 -5.69 4.26 8.54
CA SER A 146 -5.70 5.51 9.27
C SER A 146 -4.31 6.12 9.08
N CYS A 147 -4.24 7.38 8.65
CA CYS A 147 -2.98 8.06 8.33
C CYS A 147 -2.89 9.36 9.13
N ALA A 148 -1.94 9.40 10.07
CA ALA A 148 -1.59 10.60 10.79
C ALA A 148 -0.20 11.05 10.34
N ALA A 149 -0.09 12.13 9.59
CA ALA A 149 1.19 12.78 9.23
C ALA A 149 2.32 11.79 8.84
N GLY A 150 2.08 10.93 7.85
CA GLY A 150 3.06 9.95 7.37
C GLY A 150 3.32 8.75 8.30
N SER A 151 2.54 8.60 9.38
CA SER A 151 2.57 7.43 10.27
C SER A 151 1.46 6.45 9.94
N VAL A 152 1.76 5.15 10.08
CA VAL A 152 0.76 4.08 9.99
C VAL A 152 -0.09 4.09 11.25
N VAL A 153 -1.40 4.22 11.10
CA VAL A 153 -2.35 4.23 12.23
C VAL A 153 -3.30 3.05 12.09
N GLY A 154 -3.52 2.34 13.19
CA GLY A 154 -4.40 1.18 13.28
C GLY A 154 -5.89 1.54 13.20
N GLY A 155 -6.74 0.51 13.13
CA GLY A 155 -8.20 0.60 12.94
C GLY A 155 -8.97 1.34 14.05
N GLY A 156 -8.30 1.77 15.13
CA GLY A 156 -8.84 2.60 16.21
C GLY A 156 -8.19 3.97 16.35
N GLY A 157 -7.46 4.46 15.33
CA GLY A 157 -6.78 5.75 15.39
C GLY A 157 -5.47 5.74 16.21
N THR A 158 -4.98 4.57 16.61
CA THR A 158 -3.73 4.41 17.37
C THR A 158 -2.54 4.35 16.41
N VAL A 159 -1.55 5.23 16.60
CA VAL A 159 -0.30 5.20 15.81
C VAL A 159 0.44 3.88 16.10
N LEU A 160 0.72 3.11 15.06
CA LEU A 160 1.51 1.88 15.17
C LEU A 160 2.99 2.26 15.24
N THR A 161 3.59 2.08 16.41
CA THR A 161 5.01 2.37 16.64
C THR A 161 5.88 1.15 16.35
N ASN A 162 7.21 1.38 16.27
CA ASN A 162 8.23 0.33 16.10
C ASN A 162 8.00 -0.55 14.87
N LEU A 163 7.51 0.04 13.78
CA LEU A 163 7.52 -0.56 12.46
C LEU A 163 8.87 -0.22 11.85
N GLN A 164 9.81 -1.16 11.85
CA GLN A 164 11.03 -0.99 11.05
C GLN A 164 10.65 -1.16 9.57
N GLU A 165 11.23 -0.37 8.67
CA GLU A 165 11.10 -0.57 7.22
C GLU A 165 11.85 -1.83 6.79
N GLU A 166 11.36 -3.00 7.17
CA GLU A 166 11.88 -4.27 6.69
C GLU A 166 11.03 -4.70 5.50
N THR A 167 11.35 -4.23 4.30
CA THR A 167 10.87 -4.94 3.11
C THR A 167 11.65 -6.25 3.05
N LEU A 168 10.98 -7.39 3.27
CA LEU A 168 11.63 -8.69 3.27
C LEU A 168 12.24 -8.96 1.88
N GLN A 169 13.58 -8.94 1.78
CA GLN A 169 14.27 -9.16 0.49
C GLN A 169 14.50 -10.65 0.18
N CYS A 170 14.69 -11.47 1.22
CA CYS A 170 14.87 -12.90 1.14
C CYS A 170 14.24 -13.59 2.36
N CYS A 171 13.99 -14.89 2.26
CA CYS A 171 13.47 -15.72 3.32
C CYS A 171 14.54 -16.14 4.30
N THR A 172 14.38 -15.78 5.56
CA THR A 172 15.24 -16.23 6.66
C THR A 172 14.90 -17.63 7.16
N ASN A 173 13.91 -18.28 6.54
CA ASN A 173 13.53 -19.66 6.80
C ASN A 173 13.35 -20.43 5.50
N THR A 174 13.29 -21.75 5.61
CA THR A 174 13.17 -22.68 4.49
C THR A 174 11.71 -22.99 4.10
N LYS A 175 10.74 -22.22 4.61
CA LYS A 175 9.30 -22.48 4.38
C LYS A 175 8.83 -21.91 3.04
N ASN A 176 7.82 -22.54 2.45
CA ASN A 176 7.25 -22.13 1.16
C ASN A 176 5.70 -22.14 1.21
N PRO A 177 5.03 -20.97 1.17
CA PRO A 177 5.61 -19.64 1.07
C PRO A 177 6.39 -19.25 2.34
N CYS A 178 7.28 -18.27 2.18
CA CYS A 178 7.97 -17.64 3.30
C CYS A 178 7.00 -17.21 4.39
N VAL A 179 7.33 -17.45 5.65
CA VAL A 179 6.53 -16.94 6.78
C VAL A 179 7.40 -15.99 7.59
N HIS A 180 6.92 -14.76 7.78
CA HIS A 180 7.56 -13.74 8.59
C HIS A 180 6.70 -13.39 9.79
N PHE A 181 7.33 -13.23 10.95
CA PHE A 181 6.70 -12.64 12.13
C PHE A 181 7.43 -11.36 12.49
N CYS A 182 6.68 -10.27 12.63
CA CYS A 182 7.24 -9.05 13.16
C CYS A 182 7.63 -9.29 14.63
N VAL A 183 8.88 -9.04 14.98
CA VAL A 183 9.37 -9.13 16.35
C VAL A 183 9.40 -7.74 16.98
N ARG A 184 9.10 -7.65 18.28
CA ARG A 184 9.14 -6.36 18.98
C ARG A 184 10.57 -6.15 19.50
N PRO A 185 11.27 -5.04 19.17
CA PRO A 185 12.61 -4.79 19.69
C PRO A 185 12.47 -4.23 21.10
N ILE A 186 12.19 -5.07 22.11
CA ILE A 186 12.04 -4.57 23.48
C ILE A 186 13.37 -4.60 24.25
N CYS A 187 14.37 -5.36 23.80
CA CYS A 187 15.68 -5.35 24.45
C CYS A 187 16.76 -6.01 23.61
N THR A 188 17.93 -5.39 23.57
CA THR A 188 19.18 -5.97 23.08
C THR A 188 19.82 -6.79 24.21
N GLY A 189 19.77 -8.12 24.12
CA GLY A 189 20.43 -9.02 25.08
C GLY A 189 19.96 -10.48 25.01
N ALA A 190 20.82 -11.43 25.37
CA ALA A 190 20.58 -12.87 25.30
C ALA A 190 19.44 -13.40 26.19
N ALA A 191 18.92 -12.57 27.11
CA ALA A 191 17.80 -12.89 28.01
C ALA A 191 16.42 -12.51 27.43
N CYS A 192 16.38 -11.88 26.25
CA CYS A 192 15.15 -11.47 25.61
C CYS A 192 14.77 -12.48 24.53
N GLY A 193 13.77 -13.31 24.80
CA GLY A 193 13.20 -14.19 23.79
C GLY A 193 12.70 -13.38 22.59
N THR A 194 12.65 -14.02 21.42
CA THR A 194 12.02 -13.48 20.21
C THR A 194 10.50 -13.44 20.38
N HIS A 195 9.99 -12.48 21.13
CA HIS A 195 8.54 -12.34 21.29
C HIS A 195 7.93 -11.77 20.01
N PHE A 196 7.07 -12.57 19.38
CA PHE A 196 6.31 -12.11 18.24
C PHE A 196 5.38 -10.97 18.66
N ARG A 197 5.30 -9.96 17.80
CA ARG A 197 4.40 -8.83 17.96
C ARG A 197 2.95 -9.32 17.96
N LYS A 198 2.13 -8.70 18.80
CA LYS A 198 0.69 -8.94 18.88
C LYS A 198 -0.07 -7.68 18.55
N GLU A 199 -1.08 -7.77 17.70
CA GLU A 199 -1.93 -6.64 17.33
C GLU A 199 -3.39 -7.03 17.17
N TYR A 200 -4.28 -6.05 17.05
CA TYR A 200 -5.66 -6.27 16.62
C TYR A 200 -5.67 -6.73 15.15
N PHE A 201 -6.78 -7.29 14.66
CA PHE A 201 -6.80 -7.90 13.33
C PHE A 201 -6.47 -6.91 12.20
N CYS A 202 -7.16 -5.77 12.13
CA CYS A 202 -6.89 -4.79 11.08
C CYS A 202 -5.52 -4.12 11.22
N ASP A 203 -5.00 -4.04 12.44
CA ASP A 203 -3.65 -3.54 12.70
C ASP A 203 -2.63 -4.54 12.18
N ALA A 204 -2.81 -5.85 12.44
CA ALA A 204 -1.99 -6.92 11.90
C ALA A 204 -1.97 -6.93 10.37
N VAL A 205 -3.14 -6.78 9.73
CA VAL A 205 -3.22 -6.65 8.27
C VAL A 205 -2.44 -5.44 7.78
N THR A 206 -2.60 -4.30 8.44
CA THR A 206 -1.88 -3.06 8.11
C THR A 206 -0.37 -3.23 8.26
N VAL A 207 0.10 -3.91 9.31
CA VAL A 207 1.53 -4.19 9.51
C VAL A 207 2.06 -5.11 8.40
N CYS A 208 1.39 -6.22 8.08
CA CYS A 208 1.84 -7.08 6.98
C CYS A 208 1.92 -6.30 5.66
N ALA A 209 0.89 -5.49 5.36
CA ALA A 209 0.85 -4.63 4.17
C ALA A 209 2.01 -3.62 4.11
N TYR A 210 2.37 -3.02 5.26
CA TYR A 210 3.51 -2.12 5.38
C TYR A 210 4.83 -2.79 4.94
N HIS A 211 5.01 -4.06 5.31
CA HIS A 211 6.17 -4.88 4.95
C HIS A 211 6.09 -5.56 3.57
N GLY A 212 4.97 -5.42 2.86
CA GLY A 212 4.82 -5.91 1.47
C GLY A 212 4.35 -7.34 1.43
N LEU A 213 3.74 -7.75 2.53
CA LEU A 213 3.29 -9.08 2.82
C LEU A 213 1.77 -9.05 3.02
N LEU A 214 1.18 -10.23 3.03
CA LEU A 214 -0.21 -10.44 3.38
C LEU A 214 -0.29 -11.15 4.73
N LEU A 215 -1.36 -10.91 5.48
CA LEU A 215 -1.67 -11.78 6.62
C LEU A 215 -1.77 -13.23 6.12
N ALA A 216 -1.19 -14.18 6.86
CA ALA A 216 -1.02 -15.53 6.34
C ALA A 216 -2.34 -16.28 6.14
N GLU A 217 -2.38 -17.05 5.05
CA GLU A 217 -3.44 -17.99 4.74
C GLU A 217 -3.10 -19.38 5.28
N VAL A 218 -4.11 -20.09 5.80
CA VAL A 218 -3.98 -21.45 6.38
C VAL A 218 -4.95 -22.46 5.74
N ASP A 219 -5.32 -22.23 4.48
CA ASP A 219 -6.22 -23.06 3.65
C ASP A 219 -5.72 -24.49 3.40
N THR A 220 -4.47 -24.81 3.76
CA THR A 220 -3.89 -26.14 3.63
C THR A 220 -3.16 -26.56 4.92
N PRO A 221 -3.16 -27.87 5.24
CA PRO A 221 -2.41 -28.38 6.40
C PRO A 221 -0.92 -28.03 6.37
N ALA A 222 -0.32 -27.94 5.18
CA ALA A 222 1.09 -27.60 5.01
C ALA A 222 1.39 -26.14 5.44
N LYS A 223 0.60 -25.17 4.97
CA LYS A 223 0.75 -23.76 5.38
C LYS A 223 0.58 -23.60 6.90
N LEU A 224 -0.39 -24.28 7.49
CA LEU A 224 -0.60 -24.27 8.94
C LEU A 224 0.59 -24.88 9.69
N SER A 225 1.10 -26.03 9.24
CA SER A 225 2.26 -26.68 9.84
C SER A 225 3.49 -25.79 9.82
N ASP A 226 3.75 -25.09 8.70
CA ASP A 226 4.91 -24.21 8.57
C ASP A 226 4.88 -23.04 9.56
N ILE A 227 3.71 -22.44 9.77
CA ILE A 227 3.52 -21.38 10.77
C ILE A 227 3.73 -21.94 12.19
N LEU A 228 3.16 -23.11 12.50
CA LEU A 228 3.28 -23.74 13.82
C LEU A 228 4.73 -24.15 14.15
N ASP A 229 5.49 -24.60 13.15
CA ASP A 229 6.91 -24.92 13.30
C ASP A 229 7.72 -23.69 13.71
N ILE A 230 7.49 -22.55 13.06
CA ILE A 230 8.17 -21.29 13.37
C ILE A 230 7.77 -20.80 14.76
N ILE A 231 6.48 -20.90 15.10
CA ILE A 231 6.00 -20.54 16.44
C ILE A 231 6.70 -21.39 17.51
N SER A 232 6.77 -22.69 17.29
CA SER A 232 7.41 -23.63 18.22
C SER A 232 8.90 -23.33 18.45
N GLN A 233 9.58 -22.81 17.43
CA GLN A 233 11.01 -22.47 17.50
C GLN A 233 11.28 -21.08 18.10
N GLY A 234 10.40 -20.10 17.87
CA GLY A 234 10.62 -18.71 18.28
C GLY A 234 9.93 -18.29 19.58
N ASP A 235 8.64 -18.63 19.74
CA ASP A 235 7.85 -18.30 20.93
C ASP A 235 6.79 -19.39 21.17
N SER A 236 7.22 -20.50 21.77
CA SER A 236 6.37 -21.68 21.98
C SER A 236 5.17 -21.42 22.89
N ALA A 237 5.18 -20.32 23.65
CA ALA A 237 4.08 -19.88 24.51
C ALA A 237 2.93 -19.23 23.73
N VAL A 238 3.08 -18.97 22.43
CA VAL A 238 2.01 -18.42 21.58
C VAL A 238 0.97 -19.50 21.32
N LEU A 239 -0.21 -19.32 21.91
CA LEU A 239 -1.34 -20.24 21.76
C LEU A 239 -2.33 -19.82 20.68
N GLN A 240 -2.35 -18.55 20.29
CA GLN A 240 -3.32 -17.99 19.36
C GLN A 240 -2.67 -16.99 18.39
N PHE A 241 -3.05 -17.05 17.13
CA PHE A 241 -2.60 -16.11 16.10
C PHE A 241 -3.70 -15.81 15.06
N TRP A 242 -3.73 -14.58 14.56
CA TRP A 242 -4.61 -14.14 13.49
C TRP A 242 -4.24 -14.83 12.18
N VAL A 243 -5.24 -15.10 11.34
CA VAL A 243 -5.08 -15.60 9.97
C VAL A 243 -5.92 -14.77 9.02
N ASN A 244 -5.72 -14.90 7.72
CA ASN A 244 -6.38 -14.09 6.70
C ASN A 244 -7.89 -14.33 6.52
N VAL A 245 -8.61 -14.76 7.55
CA VAL A 245 -10.02 -15.12 7.47
C VAL A 245 -10.89 -14.13 8.25
N ARG A 246 -11.96 -13.67 7.60
CA ARG A 246 -12.96 -12.78 8.21
C ARG A 246 -14.33 -12.93 7.59
N LYS A 247 -15.33 -12.34 8.23
CA LYS A 247 -16.70 -12.24 7.70
C LYS A 247 -16.77 -11.07 6.72
N SER A 248 -17.32 -11.33 5.53
CA SER A 248 -17.60 -10.35 4.48
C SER A 248 -18.93 -10.68 3.81
N ASN A 249 -19.86 -9.72 3.77
CA ASN A 249 -21.20 -9.89 3.20
C ASN A 249 -21.95 -11.16 3.67
N GLY A 250 -21.80 -11.51 4.95
CA GLY A 250 -22.45 -12.68 5.54
C GLY A 250 -21.73 -14.01 5.32
N ALA A 251 -20.67 -14.05 4.51
CA ALA A 251 -19.85 -15.23 4.26
C ALA A 251 -18.46 -15.13 4.92
N TRP A 252 -17.86 -16.27 5.26
CA TRP A 252 -16.47 -16.33 5.71
C TRP A 252 -15.55 -16.52 4.52
N VAL A 253 -14.57 -15.63 4.37
CA VAL A 253 -13.66 -15.62 3.23
C VAL A 253 -12.21 -15.42 3.66
N HIS A 254 -11.30 -15.96 2.85
CA HIS A 254 -9.88 -15.61 2.89
C HIS A 254 -9.65 -14.24 2.24
N VAL A 255 -8.72 -13.45 2.79
CA VAL A 255 -8.37 -12.11 2.32
C VAL A 255 -6.93 -12.14 1.78
N PRO A 256 -6.63 -11.49 0.64
CA PRO A 256 -7.50 -10.65 -0.19
C PRO A 256 -8.28 -11.42 -1.29
N SER A 257 -8.12 -12.75 -1.37
CA SER A 257 -8.65 -13.60 -2.46
C SER A 257 -10.18 -13.65 -2.53
N ASN A 258 -10.87 -13.37 -1.43
CA ASN A 258 -12.31 -13.58 -1.25
C ASN A 258 -12.77 -15.02 -1.50
N THR A 259 -11.87 -15.99 -1.39
CA THR A 259 -12.23 -17.42 -1.51
C THR A 259 -13.00 -17.87 -0.27
N PRO A 260 -14.11 -18.62 -0.42
CA PRO A 260 -14.88 -19.10 0.73
C PRO A 260 -14.09 -20.06 1.62
N VAL A 261 -14.30 -19.94 2.94
CA VAL A 261 -13.73 -20.85 3.95
C VAL A 261 -14.59 -22.12 4.06
N THR A 262 -13.97 -23.29 4.12
CA THR A 262 -14.70 -24.56 4.18
C THR A 262 -15.15 -24.92 5.61
N ALA A 263 -16.22 -25.71 5.74
CA ALA A 263 -16.78 -26.07 7.05
C ALA A 263 -15.81 -26.90 7.93
N GLY A 264 -14.87 -27.64 7.32
CA GLY A 264 -13.93 -28.51 8.02
C GLY A 264 -12.80 -27.78 8.75
N GLU A 265 -12.63 -26.48 8.51
CA GLU A 265 -11.54 -25.68 9.09
C GLU A 265 -11.87 -25.14 10.49
N TRP A 266 -13.14 -25.19 10.91
CA TRP A 266 -13.63 -24.60 12.15
C TRP A 266 -13.58 -25.57 13.33
N ALA A 267 -13.18 -25.08 14.51
CA ALA A 267 -13.21 -25.83 15.78
C ALA A 267 -14.65 -26.04 16.25
N THR A 268 -15.43 -24.98 16.10
CA THR A 268 -16.86 -24.89 16.35
C THR A 268 -17.45 -24.04 15.24
N PRO A 269 -18.69 -24.32 14.78
CA PRO A 269 -19.34 -23.47 13.79
C PRO A 269 -19.20 -21.99 14.19
N PRO A 270 -18.72 -21.14 13.28
CA PRO A 270 -18.42 -19.76 13.62
C PRO A 270 -19.70 -19.06 14.05
N VAL A 271 -19.76 -18.67 15.32
CA VAL A 271 -20.80 -17.79 15.85
C VAL A 271 -20.39 -16.33 15.60
N ASP A 272 -21.37 -15.46 15.39
CA ASP A 272 -21.18 -14.07 14.96
C ASP A 272 -19.97 -13.39 15.60
N GLY A 273 -18.91 -13.31 14.78
CA GLY A 273 -17.65 -12.67 15.04
C GLY A 273 -17.12 -12.17 13.70
N GLU A 274 -16.29 -11.15 13.71
CA GLU A 274 -15.91 -10.46 12.48
C GLU A 274 -14.61 -11.03 11.88
N CYS A 275 -13.74 -11.62 12.70
CA CYS A 275 -12.41 -12.09 12.31
C CYS A 275 -12.08 -13.47 12.91
N ALA A 276 -11.26 -14.24 12.21
CA ALA A 276 -10.87 -15.59 12.65
C ALA A 276 -9.39 -15.69 13.04
N TYR A 277 -9.12 -16.60 13.96
CA TYR A 277 -7.80 -16.90 14.47
C TYR A 277 -7.64 -18.42 14.66
N VAL A 278 -6.41 -18.89 14.67
CA VAL A 278 -6.09 -20.28 15.02
C VAL A 278 -5.89 -20.39 16.53
N ASP A 279 -6.51 -21.39 17.16
CA ASP A 279 -6.34 -21.70 18.58
C ASP A 279 -5.64 -23.05 18.76
N ARG A 280 -4.40 -23.04 19.24
CA ARG A 280 -3.61 -24.26 19.46
C ARG A 280 -4.22 -25.15 20.55
N ASN A 281 -4.99 -24.58 21.49
CA ASN A 281 -5.70 -25.36 22.50
C ASN A 281 -6.93 -26.08 21.93
N ALA A 282 -7.38 -25.71 20.73
CA ALA A 282 -8.49 -26.30 20.02
C ALA A 282 -7.99 -27.10 18.80
N ASN A 283 -6.94 -27.90 18.97
CA ASN A 283 -6.35 -28.73 17.91
C ASN A 283 -5.95 -27.94 16.65
N ASN A 284 -5.50 -26.69 16.82
CA ASN A 284 -5.11 -25.78 15.73
C ASN A 284 -6.25 -25.43 14.76
N GLN A 285 -7.52 -25.56 15.19
CA GLN A 285 -8.67 -25.22 14.37
C GLN A 285 -9.03 -23.74 14.46
N LEU A 286 -9.79 -23.24 13.48
CA LEU A 286 -10.24 -21.85 13.45
C LEU A 286 -11.31 -21.58 14.52
N LYS A 287 -11.20 -20.41 15.15
CA LYS A 287 -12.20 -19.82 16.04
C LYS A 287 -12.45 -18.37 15.63
N THR A 288 -13.55 -17.79 16.12
CA THR A 288 -13.95 -16.41 15.81
C THR A 288 -13.77 -15.50 17.02
N ALA A 289 -13.43 -14.23 16.74
CA ALA A 289 -13.39 -13.17 17.73
C ALA A 289 -13.74 -11.82 17.07
N PRO A 290 -14.14 -10.80 17.85
CA PRO A 290 -14.20 -9.43 17.37
C PRO A 290 -12.83 -9.00 16.82
N CYS A 291 -12.80 -8.32 15.67
CA CYS A 291 -11.54 -7.88 15.03
C CYS A 291 -10.75 -6.90 15.93
N ASN A 292 -11.46 -6.16 16.77
CA ASN A 292 -10.94 -5.21 17.77
C ASN A 292 -10.89 -5.79 19.19
N GLY A 293 -11.04 -7.10 19.35
CA GLY A 293 -11.09 -7.80 20.64
C GLY A 293 -9.73 -7.86 21.32
N GLU A 294 -9.10 -9.04 21.35
CA GLU A 294 -7.77 -9.21 21.94
C GLU A 294 -6.67 -9.15 20.88
N LYS A 295 -5.49 -8.64 21.26
CA LYS A 295 -4.31 -8.67 20.41
C LYS A 295 -3.75 -10.09 20.28
N ARG A 296 -3.46 -10.52 19.06
CA ARG A 296 -2.88 -11.85 18.77
C ARG A 296 -1.65 -11.71 17.90
N VAL A 297 -0.81 -12.74 17.94
CA VAL A 297 0.32 -12.86 17.01
C VAL A 297 -0.23 -12.93 15.58
N PHE A 298 0.54 -12.46 14.60
CA PHE A 298 0.11 -12.46 13.21
C PHE A 298 1.29 -12.83 12.28
N PRO A 299 1.23 -14.00 11.63
CA PRO A 299 2.18 -14.34 10.56
C PRO A 299 1.87 -13.55 9.29
N CYS A 300 2.91 -13.08 8.62
CA CYS A 300 2.83 -12.43 7.31
C CYS A 300 3.53 -13.29 6.26
N VAL A 301 2.99 -13.36 5.04
CA VAL A 301 3.53 -14.14 3.91
C VAL A 301 3.70 -13.25 2.67
N PRO A 302 4.72 -13.46 1.84
CA PRO A 302 4.93 -12.62 0.67
C PRO A 302 3.92 -12.92 -0.43
N THR A 303 3.63 -11.91 -1.25
CA THR A 303 2.75 -12.06 -2.42
C THR A 303 3.42 -12.83 -3.56
N ASN A 304 4.76 -12.91 -3.55
CA ASN A 304 5.58 -13.62 -4.53
C ASN A 304 6.61 -14.52 -3.82
N SER A 305 7.12 -15.53 -4.50
CA SER A 305 8.24 -16.33 -3.98
C SER A 305 9.47 -15.44 -3.78
N LEU A 306 9.98 -15.39 -2.54
CA LEU A 306 11.24 -14.75 -2.22
C LEU A 306 12.38 -15.77 -2.27
N PRO A 307 13.60 -15.39 -2.69
CA PRO A 307 14.77 -16.26 -2.58
C PRO A 307 15.08 -16.53 -1.11
N VAL A 308 15.68 -17.68 -0.79
CA VAL A 308 16.16 -18.00 0.56
C VAL A 308 17.47 -17.25 0.83
N CYS A 309 17.59 -16.64 2.02
CA CYS A 309 18.87 -16.20 2.56
C CYS A 309 19.62 -17.46 3.08
#